data_AF-A0A957C3K5-F1
#
_entry.id   AF-A0A957C3K5-F1
#
_cell.length_a   1.000
_cell.length_b   1.000
_cell.length_c   1.000
_cell.angle_alpha   90.00
_cell.angle_beta   90.00
_cell.angle_gamma   90.00
#
_symmetry.space_group_name_H-M   'P 1'
#
loop_
_entity.id
_entity.type
_entity.pdbx_description
1 polymer ?
#
loop_
_entity_poly.entity_id
_entity_poly.type
_entity_poly.pdbx_seq_one_letter_code
_entity_poly.pdbx_strand_id
1 'polypeptide(L)'
;QDTNIYFTFPIRGEDLLAVGTIADGVFGNYHYRHPSYARYMKHSQDGLPGLEGGLRRDTAFDMIQPFVKGIQASRISGQVVHEAKSNFPGMSALLDRWMTCSLINHNGSDGLKLTASGSWFAGNLIADLTAFLV
;
A
#
# COMPACT_ATOMS: atom_id res chain seq x y z
N GLN A 1 9.77 16.81 19.37
CA GLN A 1 9.28 15.47 18.99
C GLN A 1 8.41 15.67 17.76
N ASP A 2 8.86 15.23 16.59
CA ASP A 2 8.13 15.45 15.34
C ASP A 2 7.02 14.38 15.21
N THR A 3 5.76 14.80 15.37
CA THR A 3 4.58 13.95 15.29
C THR A 3 3.84 14.32 14.01
N ASN A 4 4.17 13.63 12.92
CA ASN A 4 3.51 13.84 11.64
C ASN A 4 2.04 13.37 11.75
N ILE A 5 1.14 14.30 12.07
CA ILE A 5 -0.31 14.08 12.17
C ILE A 5 -0.99 13.94 10.80
N TYR A 6 -0.28 14.27 9.71
CA TYR A 6 -0.85 14.32 8.37
C TYR A 6 -0.75 12.99 7.62
N PHE A 7 0.04 12.03 8.12
CA PHE A 7 0.32 10.78 7.41
C PHE A 7 -0.05 9.57 8.27
N THR A 8 -1.36 9.29 8.36
CA THR A 8 -1.86 8.03 8.93
C THR A 8 -2.84 7.40 7.95
N PHE A 9 -2.37 6.43 7.15
CA PHE A 9 -3.27 5.57 6.40
C PHE A 9 -3.77 4.45 7.32
N PRO A 10 -5.06 4.41 7.68
CA PRO A 10 -5.59 3.30 8.46
C PRO A 10 -5.55 2.01 7.62
N ILE A 11 -5.01 0.94 8.19
CA ILE A 11 -5.11 -0.41 7.62
C ILE A 11 -6.10 -1.21 8.45
N ARG A 12 -7.06 -1.84 7.76
CA ARG A 12 -8.07 -2.72 8.38
C ARG A 12 -7.86 -4.20 8.08
N GLY A 13 -7.00 -4.54 7.11
CA GLY A 13 -6.72 -5.93 6.75
C GLY A 13 -7.89 -6.66 6.07
N GLU A 14 -8.93 -5.93 5.69
CA GLU A 14 -10.16 -6.44 5.08
C GLU A 14 -10.30 -5.99 3.62
N ASP A 15 -11.18 -6.65 2.90
CA ASP A 15 -11.62 -6.18 1.59
C ASP A 15 -12.46 -4.89 1.74
N LEU A 16 -12.26 -3.95 0.83
CA LEU A 16 -12.97 -2.69 0.80
C LEU A 16 -14.06 -2.72 -0.27
N LEU A 17 -15.29 -2.98 0.18
CA LEU A 17 -16.49 -2.72 -0.62
C LEU A 17 -16.78 -1.22 -0.61
N ALA A 18 -16.36 -0.55 -1.67
CA ALA A 18 -16.82 0.80 -1.96
C ALA A 18 -18.09 0.73 -2.82
N VAL A 19 -19.05 1.62 -2.57
CA VAL A 19 -20.32 1.74 -3.32
C VAL A 19 -20.63 3.21 -3.54
N GLY A 20 -21.17 3.52 -4.72
CA GLY A 20 -21.55 4.88 -5.10
C GLY A 20 -20.67 5.43 -6.21
N THR A 21 -21.14 6.52 -6.83
CA THR A 21 -20.37 7.22 -7.87
C THR A 21 -18.97 7.56 -7.37
N ILE A 22 -17.98 7.55 -8.29
CA ILE A 22 -16.56 7.88 -8.06
C ILE A 22 -15.83 7.08 -6.97
N ALA A 23 -16.47 6.04 -6.41
CA ALA A 23 -15.88 5.25 -5.34
C ALA A 23 -14.96 4.17 -5.92
N ASP A 24 -13.78 4.01 -5.31
CA ASP A 24 -12.82 2.95 -5.64
C ASP A 24 -12.79 1.92 -4.52
N GLY A 25 -12.82 0.65 -4.89
CA GLY A 25 -12.77 -0.46 -3.94
C GLY A 25 -11.72 -1.49 -4.29
N VAL A 26 -11.47 -2.39 -3.35
CA VAL A 26 -10.47 -3.44 -3.49
C VAL A 26 -11.01 -4.72 -2.86
N PHE A 27 -11.09 -5.79 -3.66
CA PHE A 27 -11.36 -7.15 -3.17
C PHE A 27 -10.21 -8.07 -3.55
N GLY A 28 -9.53 -8.64 -2.56
CA GLY A 28 -8.33 -9.45 -2.73
C GLY A 28 -7.25 -8.70 -3.51
N ASN A 29 -6.99 -9.15 -4.75
CA ASN A 29 -6.04 -8.53 -5.67
C ASN A 29 -6.69 -7.76 -6.83
N TYR A 30 -7.99 -7.49 -6.75
CA TYR A 30 -8.72 -6.73 -7.76
C TYR A 30 -9.10 -5.34 -7.25
N HIS A 31 -8.59 -4.31 -7.92
CA HIS A 31 -8.97 -2.92 -7.70
C HIS A 31 -10.02 -2.53 -8.74
N TYR A 32 -11.11 -1.91 -8.30
CA TYR A 32 -12.21 -1.52 -9.19
C TYR A 32 -12.67 -0.11 -8.89
N ARG A 33 -13.30 0.52 -9.89
CA ARG A 33 -13.79 1.90 -9.80
C ARG A 33 -15.22 2.03 -10.31
N HIS A 34 -15.95 2.97 -9.72
CA HIS A 34 -17.25 3.40 -10.19
C HIS A 34 -17.11 4.64 -11.08
N PRO A 35 -17.98 4.81 -12.10
CA PRO A 35 -17.96 5.96 -12.95
C PRO A 35 -18.51 7.20 -12.22
N SER A 36 -18.46 8.34 -12.91
CA SER A 36 -19.10 9.57 -12.49
C SER A 36 -20.63 9.49 -12.51
N TYR A 37 -21.26 10.44 -11.81
CA TYR A 37 -22.65 10.38 -11.38
C TYR A 37 -23.66 10.02 -12.48
N ALA A 38 -23.63 10.70 -13.62
CA ALA A 38 -24.61 10.47 -14.69
C ALA A 38 -24.53 9.03 -15.25
N ARG A 39 -23.31 8.51 -15.45
CA ARG A 39 -23.09 7.14 -15.93
C ARG A 39 -23.43 6.12 -14.85
N TYR A 40 -23.09 6.42 -13.59
CA TYR A 40 -23.44 5.57 -12.44
C TYR A 40 -24.97 5.42 -12.32
N MET A 41 -25.71 6.53 -12.36
CA MET A 41 -27.17 6.53 -12.26
C MET A 41 -27.81 5.75 -13.41
N LYS A 42 -27.32 5.93 -14.64
CA LYS A 42 -27.78 5.16 -15.79
C LYS A 42 -27.56 3.65 -15.58
N HIS A 43 -26.35 3.25 -15.21
CA HIS A 43 -26.05 1.83 -14.95
C HIS A 43 -26.94 1.26 -13.84
N SER A 44 -27.14 2.00 -12.74
CA SER A 44 -27.97 1.56 -11.63
C SER A 44 -29.45 1.40 -12.04
N GLN A 45 -29.98 2.32 -12.84
CA GLN A 45 -31.35 2.22 -13.40
C GLN A 45 -31.50 1.02 -14.35
N ASP A 46 -30.43 0.67 -15.08
CA ASP A 46 -30.36 -0.50 -15.96
C ASP A 46 -30.10 -1.82 -15.18
N GLY A 47 -30.06 -1.80 -13.84
CA GLY A 47 -29.81 -2.97 -13.00
C GLY A 47 -28.35 -3.44 -12.99
N LEU A 48 -27.43 -2.65 -13.52
CA LEU A 48 -26.00 -2.93 -13.53
C LEU A 48 -25.33 -2.41 -12.24
N PRO A 49 -24.21 -3.02 -11.80
CA PRO A 49 -23.55 -2.66 -10.54
C PRO A 49 -22.85 -1.28 -10.57
N GLY A 50 -22.96 -0.54 -11.68
CA GLY A 50 -22.33 0.78 -11.78
C GLY A 50 -20.81 0.74 -11.79
N LEU A 51 -20.18 -0.27 -12.37
CA LEU A 51 -18.72 -0.38 -12.46
C LEU A 51 -18.19 0.20 -13.78
N GLU A 52 -17.06 0.90 -13.74
CA GLU A 52 -16.33 1.34 -14.94
C GLU A 52 -15.24 0.33 -15.34
N GLY A 53 -14.94 -0.62 -14.46
CA GLY A 53 -13.92 -1.64 -14.64
C GLY A 53 -12.93 -1.66 -13.48
N GLY A 54 -11.82 -2.34 -13.70
CA GLY A 54 -10.79 -2.53 -12.69
C GLY A 54 -9.53 -3.19 -13.24
N LEU A 55 -8.54 -3.34 -12.36
CA LEU A 55 -7.27 -3.97 -12.63
C LEU A 55 -7.01 -5.05 -11.60
N ARG A 56 -6.55 -6.20 -12.06
CA ARG A 56 -6.03 -7.26 -11.19
C ARG A 56 -4.53 -7.04 -11.03
N ARG A 57 -4.03 -6.96 -9.80
CA ARG A 57 -2.58 -7.00 -9.55
C ARG A 57 -2.03 -8.33 -10.04
N ASP A 58 -0.87 -8.27 -10.66
CA ASP A 58 -0.13 -9.48 -11.00
C ASP A 58 0.54 -10.08 -9.76
N THR A 59 1.10 -11.27 -9.93
CA THR A 59 1.78 -12.00 -8.85
C THR A 59 3.02 -11.25 -8.34
N ALA A 60 3.71 -10.49 -9.19
CA ALA A 60 4.91 -9.75 -8.80
C ALA A 60 4.56 -8.62 -7.82
N PHE A 61 3.52 -7.84 -8.12
CA PHE A 61 3.00 -6.81 -7.23
C PHE A 61 2.36 -7.38 -5.97
N ASP A 62 1.70 -8.54 -6.05
CA ASP A 62 1.15 -9.21 -4.86
C ASP A 62 2.25 -9.57 -3.85
N MET A 63 3.48 -9.87 -4.28
CA MET A 63 4.61 -10.13 -3.37
C MET A 63 5.04 -8.90 -2.54
N ILE A 64 5.02 -7.70 -3.12
CA ILE A 64 5.45 -6.47 -2.41
C ILE A 64 4.29 -5.77 -1.69
N GLN A 65 3.04 -6.08 -2.04
CA GLN A 65 1.86 -5.39 -1.52
C GLN A 65 1.78 -5.34 0.01
N PRO A 66 2.07 -6.41 0.78
CA PRO A 66 2.06 -6.34 2.24
C PRO A 66 3.04 -5.29 2.78
N PHE A 67 4.21 -5.16 2.14
CA PHE A 67 5.23 -4.19 2.51
C PHE A 67 4.78 -2.76 2.15
N VAL A 68 4.23 -2.56 0.94
CA VAL A 68 3.66 -1.27 0.51
C VAL A 68 2.57 -0.79 1.47
N LYS A 69 1.64 -1.67 1.85
CA LYS A 69 0.62 -1.36 2.86
C LYS A 69 1.28 -0.93 4.17
N GLY A 70 2.26 -1.70 4.66
CA GLY A 70 3.00 -1.36 5.89
C GLY A 70 3.68 0.01 5.84
N ILE A 71 4.27 0.39 4.70
CA ILE A 71 4.84 1.73 4.49
C ILE A 71 3.77 2.81 4.61
N GLN A 72 2.62 2.64 3.95
CA GLN A 72 1.52 3.60 3.99
C GLN A 72 0.98 3.79 5.41
N ALA A 73 0.91 2.72 6.22
CA ALA A 73 0.57 2.83 7.65
C ALA A 73 1.74 3.21 8.55
N SER A 74 2.90 3.52 7.98
CA SER A 74 4.14 3.82 8.68
C SER A 74 4.62 2.71 9.64
N ARG A 75 4.10 1.48 9.52
CA ARG A 75 4.41 0.34 10.39
C ARG A 75 4.43 -0.95 9.58
N ILE A 76 5.55 -1.64 9.62
CA ILE A 76 5.79 -2.88 8.88
C ILE A 76 6.06 -3.97 9.93
N SER A 77 5.31 -5.07 9.86
CA SER A 77 5.48 -6.19 10.79
C SER A 77 6.78 -6.95 10.50
N GLY A 78 7.34 -7.60 11.52
CA GLY A 78 8.58 -8.36 11.35
C GLY A 78 8.45 -9.52 10.36
N GLN A 79 7.27 -10.15 10.30
CA GLN A 79 6.98 -11.17 9.29
C GLN A 79 7.11 -10.61 7.87
N VAL A 80 6.51 -9.45 7.58
CA VAL A 80 6.58 -8.81 6.27
C VAL A 80 8.01 -8.39 5.92
N VAL A 81 8.78 -7.92 6.91
CA VAL A 81 10.21 -7.60 6.72
C VAL A 81 11.01 -8.86 6.39
N HIS A 82 10.77 -9.95 7.10
CA HIS A 82 11.47 -11.22 6.89
C HIS A 82 11.17 -11.78 5.50
N GLU A 83 9.90 -11.90 5.13
CA GLU A 83 9.47 -12.37 3.81
C GLU A 83 10.07 -11.52 2.67
N ALA A 84 10.05 -10.20 2.82
CA ALA A 84 10.64 -9.29 1.84
C ALA A 84 12.16 -9.48 1.70
N LYS A 85 12.88 -9.69 2.81
CA LYS A 85 14.33 -9.99 2.76
C LYS A 85 14.64 -11.34 2.11
N SER A 86 13.77 -12.33 2.30
CA SER A 86 13.91 -13.65 1.65
C SER A 86 13.63 -13.61 0.15
N ASN A 87 12.63 -12.83 -0.26
CA ASN A 87 12.20 -12.77 -1.66
C ASN A 87 13.03 -11.82 -2.52
N PHE A 88 13.67 -10.81 -1.93
CA PHE A 88 14.38 -9.75 -2.67
C PHE A 88 15.83 -9.57 -2.20
N PRO A 89 16.84 -10.06 -2.95
CA PRO A 89 18.26 -10.02 -2.57
C PRO A 89 18.84 -8.62 -2.27
N GLY A 90 18.18 -7.52 -2.67
CA GLY A 90 18.59 -6.14 -2.36
C GLY A 90 17.89 -5.50 -1.16
N MET A 91 16.91 -6.18 -0.56
CA MET A 91 16.06 -5.60 0.49
C MET A 91 16.85 -5.19 1.72
N SER A 92 17.80 -6.01 2.18
CA SER A 92 18.60 -5.68 3.37
C SER A 92 19.38 -4.39 3.16
N ALA A 93 20.09 -4.25 2.03
CA ALA A 93 20.85 -3.04 1.72
C ALA A 93 19.95 -1.80 1.59
N LEU A 94 18.75 -1.95 1.02
CA LEU A 94 17.75 -0.89 0.95
C LEU A 94 17.35 -0.41 2.35
N LEU A 95 16.96 -1.35 3.23
CA LEU A 95 16.51 -1.03 4.57
C LEU A 95 17.64 -0.47 5.44
N ASP A 96 18.85 -0.99 5.31
CA ASP A 96 20.03 -0.49 6.02
C ASP A 96 20.31 0.97 5.66
N ARG A 97 20.28 1.31 4.37
CA ARG A 97 20.41 2.71 3.91
C ARG A 97 19.34 3.61 4.52
N TRP A 98 18.09 3.17 4.52
CA TRP A 98 16.98 3.92 5.11
C TRP A 98 17.10 4.09 6.63
N MET A 99 17.63 3.08 7.33
CA MET A 99 17.96 3.16 8.77
C MET A 99 19.11 4.14 9.02
N THR A 100 20.19 4.08 8.24
CA THR A 100 21.33 5.02 8.34
C THR A 100 20.88 6.47 8.16
N CYS A 101 19.93 6.72 7.26
CA CYS A 101 19.34 8.05 7.05
C CYS A 101 18.29 8.45 8.09
N SER A 102 18.05 7.63 9.13
CA SER A 102 17.03 7.87 10.17
C SER A 102 15.60 8.06 9.60
N LEU A 103 15.30 7.41 8.48
CA LEU A 103 13.97 7.45 7.83
C LEU A 103 13.07 6.31 8.33
N ILE A 104 13.66 5.22 8.81
CA ILE A 104 12.96 4.13 9.49
C ILE A 104 13.69 3.75 10.77
N ASN A 105 12.94 3.29 11.75
CA ASN A 105 13.44 2.76 13.03
C ASN A 105 12.88 1.36 13.25
N HIS A 106 13.52 0.59 14.13
CA HIS A 106 12.95 -0.64 14.65
C HIS A 106 11.65 -0.37 15.42
N ASN A 107 10.72 -1.31 15.31
CA ASN A 107 9.44 -1.32 15.99
C ASN A 107 9.18 -2.71 16.57
N GLY A 108 9.76 -2.98 17.74
CA GLY A 108 9.84 -4.32 18.33
C GLY A 108 11.12 -5.06 17.92
N SER A 109 11.13 -6.39 18.06
CA SER A 109 12.29 -7.22 17.72
C SER A 109 12.63 -7.19 16.23
N ASP A 110 11.60 -7.29 15.37
CA ASP A 110 11.80 -7.52 13.93
C ASP A 110 11.00 -6.55 13.04
N GLY A 111 10.09 -5.77 13.63
CA GLY A 111 9.28 -4.81 12.89
C GLY A 111 10.02 -3.51 12.57
N LEU A 112 9.47 -2.75 11.63
CA LEU A 112 9.95 -1.42 11.25
C LEU A 112 8.85 -0.38 11.38
N LYS A 113 9.24 0.87 11.62
CA LYS A 113 8.35 2.02 11.65
C LYS A 113 9.01 3.20 10.94
N LEU A 114 8.25 3.88 10.08
CA LEU A 114 8.72 5.12 9.46
C LEU A 114 8.81 6.23 10.51
N THR A 115 9.86 7.04 10.43
CA THR A 115 9.98 8.28 11.22
C THR A 115 9.09 9.36 10.60
N ALA A 116 8.89 10.48 11.30
CA ALA A 116 8.15 11.61 10.75
C ALA A 116 8.76 12.11 9.42
N SER A 117 10.09 12.18 9.36
CA SER A 117 10.85 12.48 8.15
C SER A 117 10.70 11.37 7.11
N GLY A 118 10.78 10.09 7.52
CA GLY A 118 10.58 8.95 6.63
C GLY A 118 9.24 8.94 5.91
N SER A 119 8.16 9.35 6.58
CA SER A 119 6.82 9.44 5.97
C SER A 119 6.76 10.41 4.79
N TRP A 120 7.57 11.49 4.78
CA TRP A 120 7.66 12.39 3.63
C TRP A 120 8.26 11.71 2.38
N PHE A 121 9.04 10.65 2.58
CA PHE A 121 9.69 9.90 1.51
C PHE A 121 9.03 8.54 1.25
N ALA A 122 7.87 8.23 1.85
CA ALA A 122 7.20 6.94 1.70
C ALA A 122 7.05 6.50 0.23
N GLY A 123 6.77 7.44 -0.68
CA GLY A 123 6.71 7.18 -2.12
C GLY A 123 8.04 6.71 -2.72
N ASN A 124 9.18 7.23 -2.24
CA ASN A 124 10.51 6.81 -2.68
C ASN A 124 10.80 5.37 -2.24
N LEU A 125 10.41 4.99 -1.02
CA LEU A 125 10.59 3.59 -0.57
C LEU A 125 9.75 2.63 -1.42
N ILE A 126 8.51 3.01 -1.75
CA ILE A 126 7.64 2.22 -2.62
C ILE A 126 8.23 2.12 -4.04
N ALA A 127 8.81 3.19 -4.57
CA ALA A 127 9.47 3.18 -5.87
C ALA A 127 10.71 2.26 -5.87
N ASP A 128 11.56 2.38 -4.85
CA ASP A 128 12.74 1.52 -4.67
C ASP A 128 12.33 0.03 -4.56
N LEU A 129 11.21 -0.28 -3.90
CA LEU A 129 10.67 -1.65 -3.84
C LEU A 129 10.15 -2.15 -5.18
N THR A 130 9.45 -1.28 -5.91
CA THR A 130 8.88 -1.63 -7.22
C THR A 130 9.99 -1.90 -8.24
N ALA A 131 11.17 -1.27 -8.07
CA ALA A 131 12.34 -1.53 -8.90
C ALA A 131 12.90 -2.97 -8.75
N PHE A 132 12.53 -3.72 -7.70
CA PHE A 132 12.87 -5.15 -7.62
C PHE A 132 11.99 -6.04 -8.51
N LEU A 133 10.90 -5.51 -9.08
CA LEU A 133 9.97 -6.26 -9.92
C LEU A 133 10.27 -6.15 -11.42
N VAL A 134 11.23 -5.30 -11.81
CA VAL A 134 11.66 -5.05 -13.20
C VAL A 134 13.01 -5.70 -13.44
#